data_AF-X0VLM2-F1
#
_entry.id   AF-X0VLM2-F1
#
_cell.length_a   1.000
_cell.length_b   1.000
_cell.length_c   1.000
_cell.angle_alpha   90.00
_cell.angle_beta   90.00
_cell.angle_gamma   90.00
#
_symmetry.space_group_name_H-M   'P 1'
#
loop_
_entity.id
_entity.type
_entity.pdbx_description
1 polymer ?
#
loop_
_entity_poly.entity_id
_entity_poly.type
_entity_poly.pdbx_seq_one_letter_code
_entity_poly.pdbx_strand_id
1 'polypeptide(L)'
;FFNDAMTPGREEIPWGTMACILSLARFCAPSSELQVCDFWYGKTALDDLLGVPGEKVNDDRLYRGLDALLPLKDDIFGHLQKTYGELFGTTFDILLYDITSTYFEGAGAANPQARRG
;
A
#
# COMPACT_ATOMS: atom_id res chain seq x y z
N PHE A 1 -4.42 -7.27 11.73
CA PHE A 1 -3.36 -6.24 11.59
C PHE A 1 -3.94 -4.91 11.17
N PHE A 2 -4.30 -4.65 9.90
CA PHE A 2 -4.67 -3.29 9.49
C PHE A 2 -5.86 -2.71 10.25
N ASN A 3 -6.91 -3.49 10.49
CA ASN A 3 -8.07 -3.05 11.29
C ASN A 3 -7.72 -2.70 12.74
N ASP A 4 -6.62 -3.26 13.27
CA ASP A 4 -6.17 -3.04 14.65
C ASP A 4 -5.14 -1.90 14.71
N ALA A 5 -4.29 -1.78 13.69
CA ALA A 5 -3.18 -0.84 13.64
C ALA A 5 -3.58 0.54 13.10
N MET A 6 -4.60 0.61 12.24
CA MET A 6 -5.03 1.86 11.64
C MET A 6 -6.14 2.49 12.47
N THR A 7 -5.87 3.67 13.03
CA THR A 7 -6.88 4.43 13.78
C THR A 7 -7.93 4.98 12.82
N PRO A 8 -9.24 4.79 13.09
CA PRO A 8 -10.29 5.39 12.29
C PRO A 8 -10.22 6.92 12.32
N GLY A 9 -10.39 7.55 11.17
CA GLY A 9 -10.47 8.99 11.00
C GLY A 9 -11.86 9.46 10.57
N ARG A 10 -11.91 10.34 9.57
CA ARG A 10 -13.15 10.88 8.97
C ARG A 10 -13.48 10.23 7.63
N GLU A 11 -12.75 9.20 7.25
CA GLU A 11 -12.95 8.45 6.03
C GLU A 11 -14.28 7.69 6.05
N GLU A 12 -14.92 7.64 4.88
CA GLU A 12 -16.13 6.85 4.67
C GLU A 12 -15.82 5.35 4.60
N ILE A 13 -14.67 4.99 4.03
CA ILE A 13 -14.18 3.62 3.93
C ILE A 13 -12.97 3.51 4.85
N PRO A 14 -12.96 2.60 5.83
CA PRO A 14 -11.86 2.46 6.78
C PRO A 14 -10.51 2.31 6.08
N TRP A 15 -9.46 2.95 6.61
CA TRP A 15 -8.12 2.85 6.05
C TRP A 15 -7.61 1.42 5.98
N GLY A 16 -7.99 0.57 6.94
CA GLY A 16 -7.64 -0.85 6.91
C GLY A 16 -8.20 -1.59 5.69
N THR A 17 -9.41 -1.24 5.24
CA THR A 17 -9.99 -1.78 4.01
C THR A 17 -9.26 -1.27 2.78
N MET A 18 -8.94 0.02 2.71
CA MET A 18 -8.14 0.58 1.61
C MET A 18 -6.74 -0.03 1.54
N ALA A 19 -6.11 -0.25 2.69
CA ALA A 19 -4.82 -0.93 2.79
C ALA A 19 -4.87 -2.37 2.29
N CYS A 20 -5.98 -3.08 2.57
CA CYS A 20 -6.22 -4.41 2.03
C CYS A 20 -6.32 -4.38 0.49
N ILE A 21 -7.10 -3.45 -0.06
CA ILE A 21 -7.24 -3.27 -1.52
C ILE A 21 -5.88 -2.96 -2.16
N LEU A 22 -5.12 -2.00 -1.63
CA LEU A 22 -3.79 -1.63 -2.11
C LEU A 22 -2.82 -2.83 -2.08
N SER A 23 -2.84 -3.60 -1.01
CA SER A 23 -2.01 -4.79 -0.87
C SER A 23 -2.38 -5.84 -1.92
N LEU A 24 -3.67 -6.16 -2.06
CA LEU A 24 -4.16 -7.12 -3.05
C LEU A 24 -3.83 -6.68 -4.48
N ALA A 25 -4.06 -5.40 -4.81
CA ALA A 25 -3.72 -4.84 -6.11
C ALA A 25 -2.23 -5.00 -6.41
N ARG A 26 -1.37 -4.69 -5.42
CA ARG A 26 0.09 -4.80 -5.60
C ARG A 26 0.56 -6.23 -5.84
N PHE A 27 -0.04 -7.22 -5.18
CA PHE A 27 0.33 -8.63 -5.35
C PHE A 27 -0.29 -9.29 -6.58
N CYS A 28 -1.52 -8.94 -6.94
CA CYS A 28 -2.25 -9.60 -8.01
C CYS A 28 -2.10 -8.92 -9.38
N ALA A 29 -1.92 -7.60 -9.42
CA ALA A 29 -1.81 -6.81 -10.66
C ALA A 29 -0.99 -5.52 -10.42
N PRO A 30 0.33 -5.63 -10.22
CA PRO A 30 1.19 -4.48 -9.93
C PRO A 30 1.10 -3.42 -11.03
N SER A 31 0.54 -2.27 -10.68
CA SER A 31 0.19 -1.17 -11.58
C SER A 31 0.06 0.14 -10.79
N SER A 32 -0.30 1.25 -11.46
CA SER A 32 -0.57 2.52 -10.79
C SER A 32 -1.94 2.53 -10.11
N GLU A 33 -2.12 3.39 -9.10
CA GLU A 33 -3.40 3.58 -8.41
C GLU A 33 -4.52 3.96 -9.39
N LEU A 34 -4.20 4.72 -10.44
CA LEU A 34 -5.14 5.06 -11.51
C LEU A 34 -5.59 3.81 -12.28
N GLN A 35 -4.68 2.89 -12.61
CA GLN A 35 -5.04 1.64 -13.28
C GLN A 35 -5.89 0.75 -12.36
N VAL A 36 -5.60 0.79 -11.05
CA VAL A 36 -6.35 0.07 -10.03
C VAL A 36 -7.81 0.55 -9.99
N CYS A 37 -8.05 1.86 -9.87
CA CYS A 37 -9.40 2.40 -9.80
C CYS A 37 -10.17 2.30 -11.12
N ASP A 38 -9.54 2.63 -12.25
CA ASP A 38 -10.24 2.74 -13.53
C ASP A 38 -10.56 1.38 -14.16
N PHE A 39 -9.75 0.36 -13.88
CA PHE A 39 -9.82 -0.91 -14.62
C PHE A 39 -9.72 -2.16 -13.77
N TRP A 40 -8.72 -2.28 -12.90
CA TRP A 40 -8.46 -3.56 -12.24
C TRP A 40 -9.55 -3.89 -11.21
N TYR A 41 -9.93 -2.94 -10.36
CA TYR A 41 -10.88 -3.18 -9.28
C TYR A 41 -12.22 -3.72 -9.80
N GLY A 42 -12.79 -3.10 -10.84
CA GLY A 42 -14.03 -3.54 -11.48
C GLY A 42 -13.97 -4.88 -12.23
N LYS A 43 -12.79 -5.49 -12.37
CA LYS A 43 -12.60 -6.85 -12.91
C LYS A 43 -12.44 -7.90 -11.81
N THR A 44 -12.52 -7.51 -10.55
CA THR A 44 -12.45 -8.39 -9.39
C THR A 44 -13.83 -8.51 -8.72
N ALA A 45 -13.97 -9.47 -7.80
CA ALA A 45 -15.13 -9.57 -6.91
C ALA A 45 -14.88 -8.85 -5.56
N LEU A 46 -13.95 -7.89 -5.51
CA LEU A 46 -13.57 -7.24 -4.25
C LEU A 46 -14.64 -6.30 -3.70
N ASP A 47 -15.53 -5.81 -4.56
CA ASP A 47 -16.71 -5.05 -4.15
C ASP A 47 -17.66 -5.90 -3.29
N ASP A 48 -17.93 -7.13 -3.72
CA ASP A 48 -18.73 -8.10 -2.97
C ASP A 48 -18.00 -8.59 -1.71
N LEU A 49 -16.70 -8.86 -1.79
CA LEU A 49 -15.92 -9.42 -0.69
C LEU A 49 -15.61 -8.41 0.42
N LEU A 50 -15.38 -7.15 0.06
CA LEU A 50 -14.98 -6.10 0.99
C LEU A 50 -16.11 -5.10 1.30
N GLY A 51 -17.23 -5.17 0.57
CA GLY A 51 -18.36 -4.26 0.73
C GLY A 51 -18.04 -2.82 0.31
N VAL A 52 -17.06 -2.62 -0.58
CA VAL A 52 -16.66 -1.30 -1.07
C VAL A 52 -17.06 -1.15 -2.53
N PRO A 53 -18.05 -0.30 -2.84
CA PRO A 53 -18.44 -0.06 -4.24
C PRO A 53 -17.27 0.46 -5.08
N GLY A 54 -17.20 0.10 -6.35
CA GLY A 54 -16.10 0.52 -7.24
C GLY A 54 -15.92 2.04 -7.32
N GLU A 55 -16.99 2.82 -7.26
CA GLU A 55 -16.93 4.30 -7.30
C GLU A 55 -16.27 4.90 -6.05
N LYS A 56 -16.18 4.11 -4.98
CA LYS A 56 -15.53 4.46 -3.72
C LYS A 56 -14.03 4.10 -3.72
N VAL A 57 -13.54 3.40 -4.72
CA VAL A 57 -12.12 3.10 -4.92
C VAL A 57 -11.57 4.02 -6.01
N ASN A 58 -11.37 5.29 -5.67
CA ASN A 58 -10.73 6.28 -6.57
C ASN A 58 -9.26 6.48 -6.21
N ASP A 59 -8.49 7.01 -7.17
CA ASP A 59 -7.07 7.34 -7.06
C ASP A 59 -6.77 8.21 -5.82
N ASP A 60 -7.57 9.24 -5.60
CA ASP A 60 -7.48 10.15 -4.45
C ASP A 60 -7.48 9.40 -3.10
N ARG A 61 -8.37 8.41 -2.95
CA ARG A 61 -8.48 7.60 -1.74
C ARG A 61 -7.38 6.54 -1.66
N LEU A 62 -6.96 5.99 -2.80
CA LEU A 62 -5.83 5.07 -2.87
C LEU A 62 -4.53 5.76 -2.43
N TYR A 63 -4.26 6.97 -2.93
CA TYR A 63 -3.10 7.78 -2.52
C TYR A 63 -3.14 8.16 -1.05
N ARG A 64 -4.28 8.65 -0.53
CA ARG A 64 -4.43 8.91 0.91
C ARG A 64 -4.29 7.65 1.77
N GLY A 65 -4.67 6.50 1.24
CA GLY A 65 -4.46 5.20 1.88
C GLY A 65 -2.97 4.88 2.04
N LEU A 66 -2.14 5.21 1.03
CA LEU A 66 -0.68 5.10 1.13
C LEU A 66 -0.10 6.06 2.17
N ASP A 67 -0.60 7.29 2.23
CA ASP A 67 -0.20 8.27 3.26
C ASP A 67 -0.55 7.76 4.68
N ALA A 68 -1.69 7.09 4.84
CA ALA A 68 -2.09 6.48 6.10
C ALA A 68 -1.27 5.22 6.45
N LEU A 69 -0.76 4.50 5.45
CA LEU A 69 0.09 3.32 5.63
C LEU A 69 1.52 3.66 6.00
N LEU A 70 2.07 4.75 5.45
CA LEU A 70 3.48 5.09 5.59
C LEU A 70 3.96 5.17 7.06
N PRO A 71 3.22 5.77 8.01
CA PRO A 71 3.62 5.81 9.42
C PRO A 71 3.71 4.42 10.07
N LEU A 72 2.97 3.43 9.56
CA LEU A 72 2.93 2.07 10.09
C LEU A 72 4.00 1.15 9.50
N LYS A 73 4.95 1.70 8.73
CA LYS A 73 5.99 0.91 8.05
C LYS A 73 6.67 -0.09 9.00
N ASP A 74 7.21 0.36 10.12
CA ASP A 74 7.98 -0.52 11.00
C ASP A 74 7.10 -1.59 11.66
N ASP A 75 5.85 -1.24 12.01
CA ASP A 75 4.88 -2.18 12.56
C ASP A 75 4.45 -3.25 11.53
N ILE A 76 4.28 -2.85 10.27
CA ILE A 76 3.99 -3.76 9.15
C ILE A 76 5.15 -4.74 8.99
N PHE A 77 6.39 -4.24 8.98
CA PHE A 77 7.58 -5.09 8.86
C PHE A 77 7.66 -6.09 10.03
N GLY A 78 7.45 -5.63 11.26
CA GLY A 78 7.42 -6.51 12.44
C GLY A 78 6.31 -7.56 12.38
N HIS A 79 5.11 -7.17 11.92
CA HIS A 79 3.99 -8.11 11.75
C HIS A 79 4.29 -9.17 10.69
N LEU A 80 4.83 -8.77 9.54
CA LEU A 80 5.20 -9.69 8.46
C LEU A 80 6.32 -10.64 8.89
N GLN A 81 7.34 -10.13 9.59
CA GLN A 81 8.42 -10.94 10.13
C GLN A 81 7.87 -12.00 11.10
N LYS A 82 7.05 -11.60 12.07
CA LYS A 82 6.42 -12.52 13.01
C LYS A 82 5.58 -13.58 12.30
N THR A 83 4.71 -13.16 11.39
CA THR A 83 3.80 -14.06 10.66
C THR A 83 4.59 -15.08 9.84
N TYR A 84 5.64 -14.65 9.15
CA TYR A 84 6.49 -15.57 8.38
C TYR A 84 7.23 -16.56 9.29
N GLY A 85 7.76 -16.11 10.43
CA GLY A 85 8.39 -16.97 11.42
C GLY A 85 7.42 -18.03 11.96
N GLU A 86 6.18 -17.65 12.26
CA GLU A 86 5.13 -18.57 12.74
C GLU A 86 4.68 -19.58 11.67
N LEU A 87 4.55 -19.14 10.41
CA LEU A 87 4.10 -20.01 9.32
C LEU A 87 5.13 -21.04 8.89
N PHE A 88 6.43 -20.70 8.95
CA PHE A 88 7.50 -21.54 8.38
C PHE A 88 8.50 -22.05 9.41
N GLY A 89 8.38 -21.67 10.69
CA GLY A 89 9.32 -22.06 11.75
C GLY A 89 10.73 -21.48 11.57
N THR A 90 10.84 -20.38 10.83
CA THR A 90 12.11 -19.76 10.43
C THR A 90 12.56 -18.72 11.45
N THR A 91 13.85 -18.74 11.82
CA THR A 91 14.50 -17.63 12.53
C THR A 91 15.10 -16.65 11.53
N PHE A 92 14.88 -15.36 11.74
CA PHE A 92 15.45 -14.31 10.90
C PHE A 92 16.82 -13.90 11.43
N ASP A 93 17.87 -14.62 11.03
CA ASP A 93 19.25 -14.31 11.43
C ASP A 93 19.89 -13.21 10.57
N ILE A 94 19.44 -13.06 9.32
CA ILE A 94 19.97 -12.09 8.34
C ILE A 94 18.81 -11.41 7.62
N LEU A 95 18.77 -10.07 7.67
CA LEU A 95 17.89 -9.26 6.82
C LEU A 95 18.68 -8.81 5.57
N LEU A 96 18.38 -9.40 4.43
CA LEU A 96 18.93 -8.95 3.14
C LEU A 96 18.15 -7.72 2.69
N TYR A 97 18.76 -6.55 2.80
CA TYR A 97 18.20 -5.28 2.32
C TYR A 97 18.88 -4.89 1.01
N ASP A 98 18.18 -5.06 -0.12
CA ASP A 98 18.64 -4.57 -1.41
C ASP A 98 18.17 -3.10 -1.58
N ILE A 99 19.13 -2.19 -1.76
CA ILE A 99 18.84 -0.78 -1.97
C ILE A 99 18.66 -0.57 -3.47
N THR A 100 17.41 -0.53 -3.91
CA THR A 100 17.09 -0.13 -5.28
C THR A 100 16.99 1.39 -5.34
N SER A 101 17.92 2.04 -6.07
CA SER A 101 17.84 3.46 -6.35
C SER A 101 16.55 3.78 -7.12
N THR A 102 15.71 4.66 -6.58
CA THR A 102 14.56 5.22 -7.31
C THR A 102 14.98 6.56 -7.88
N TYR A 103 14.91 6.71 -9.20
CA TYR A 103 15.25 7.93 -9.90
C TYR A 103 13.97 8.59 -10.44
N PHE A 104 13.85 9.90 -10.24
CA PHE A 104 12.69 10.68 -10.67
C PHE A 104 13.18 11.69 -11.71
N GLU A 105 12.58 11.73 -12.90
CA GLU A 105 12.87 12.76 -13.90
C GLU A 105 11.79 13.84 -13.89
N GLY A 106 12.21 15.11 -13.89
CA GLY A 106 11.30 16.24 -13.98
C GLY A 106 12.05 17.57 -14.00
N ALA A 107 11.35 18.67 -14.33
CA ALA A 107 12.00 19.99 -14.42
C ALA A 107 12.59 20.48 -13.08
N GLY A 108 12.13 19.94 -11.94
CA GLY A 108 12.81 20.04 -10.65
C GLY A 108 13.06 21.46 -10.12
N ALA A 109 12.47 22.50 -10.74
CA ALA A 109 12.89 23.89 -10.55
C ALA A 109 12.81 24.40 -9.10
N ALA A 110 11.95 23.77 -8.29
CA ALA A 110 11.77 24.08 -6.87
C ALA A 110 12.33 23.01 -5.91
N ASN A 111 12.92 21.92 -6.41
CA ASN A 111 13.45 20.84 -5.59
C ASN A 111 15.00 20.90 -5.56
N PRO A 112 15.62 21.29 -4.43
CA PRO A 112 17.08 21.34 -4.30
C PRO A 112 17.78 19.99 -4.56
N GLN A 113 17.06 18.88 -4.39
CA GLN A 113 17.59 17.52 -4.60
C GLN A 113 17.61 17.10 -6.07
N ALA A 114 16.77 17.72 -6.93
CA ALA A 114 16.69 17.44 -8.37
C ALA A 114 17.78 18.17 -9.18
N ARG A 115 18.78 18.77 -8.51
CA ARG A 115 19.82 19.58 -9.16
C ARG A 115 20.79 18.75 -10.01
N ARG A 116 20.74 17.42 -9.92
CA ARG A 116 21.66 16.49 -10.59
C ARG A 116 20.95 15.49 -11.53
N GLY A 117 19.66 15.70 -11.81
CA GLY A 117 18.77 14.65 -12.34
C GLY A 117 17.97 14.08 -11.19
#